data_AF-A0A0L8BHS3-F1
#
_entry.id   AF-A0A0L8BHS3-F1
#
_cell.length_a   1.000
_cell.length_b   1.000
_cell.length_c   1.000
_cell.angle_alpha   90.00
_cell.angle_beta   90.00
_cell.angle_gamma   90.00
#
_symmetry.space_group_name_H-M   'P 1'
#
loop_
_entity.id
_entity.type
_entity.pdbx_description
1 polymer ?
#
loop_
_entity_poly.entity_id
_entity_poly.type
_entity_poly.pdbx_seq_one_letter_code
_entity_poly.pdbx_strand_id
1 'polypeptide(L)' 'MTDGVIFHKFKEMTMTIEQHIEELRAELQNCLDAEERHQIETELEAARQELARRNTDDPPPE' A
#
# COMPACT_ATOMS: atom_id res chain seq x y z
N MET A 1 -24.75 3.55 0.09
CA MET A 1 -23.83 2.96 1.06
C MET A 1 -22.46 2.84 0.39
N THR A 2 -21.87 3.97 -0.01
CA THR A 2 -20.48 4.02 -0.51
C THR A 2 -19.67 4.71 0.57
N ASP A 3 -19.42 3.98 1.65
CA ASP A 3 -18.48 4.39 2.69
C ASP A 3 -17.07 3.99 2.21
N GLY A 4 -16.65 4.60 1.10
CA GLY A 4 -15.69 3.98 0.17
C GLY A 4 -14.35 4.69 0.00
N VAL A 5 -13.99 5.64 0.85
CA VAL A 5 -12.74 6.41 0.74
C VAL A 5 -12.22 6.88 2.11
N ILE A 6 -12.47 6.10 3.17
CA ILE A 6 -11.73 6.33 4.40
C ILE A 6 -10.32 5.80 4.17
N PHE A 7 -9.50 6.72 3.67
CA PHE A 7 -8.06 6.85 3.81
C PHE A 7 -7.67 6.45 5.25
N HIS A 8 -7.63 5.14 5.55
CA HIS A 8 -7.21 4.60 6.83
C HIS A 8 -5.68 4.68 6.91
N LYS A 9 -5.17 5.91 6.83
CA LYS A 9 -3.96 6.25 7.56
C LYS A 9 -4.21 5.88 9.02
N PHE A 10 -3.35 5.05 9.59
CA PHE A 10 -3.41 4.45 10.94
C PHE A 10 -4.06 3.07 11.05
N LYS A 11 -3.58 2.09 10.29
CA LYS A 11 -3.54 0.70 10.77
C LYS A 11 -2.12 0.24 11.07
N GLU A 12 -1.40 1.08 11.81
CA GLU A 12 -0.24 0.66 12.62
C GLU A 12 -0.82 -0.20 13.76
N MET A 13 -0.66 -1.53 13.79
CA MET A 13 0.51 -2.17 14.41
C MET A 13 0.61 -3.69 14.08
N THR A 14 -0.17 -4.22 13.13
CA THR A 14 -0.20 -5.68 12.85
C THR A 14 -0.23 -6.10 11.38
N MET A 15 -0.48 -5.19 10.42
CA MET A 15 -0.43 -5.56 9.00
C MET A 15 1.01 -5.49 8.48
N THR A 16 1.41 -6.51 7.73
CA THR A 16 2.71 -6.51 7.04
C THR A 16 2.65 -5.55 5.85
N ILE A 17 3.80 -5.02 5.43
CA ILE A 17 3.85 -4.15 4.24
C ILE A 17 3.34 -4.87 2.99
N GLU A 18 3.58 -6.19 2.90
CA GLU A 18 3.07 -7.01 1.80
C GLU A 18 1.53 -7.02 1.77
N GLN A 19 0.88 -7.20 2.92
CA GLN A 19 -0.58 -7.14 3.02
C GLN A 19 -1.13 -5.76 2.64
N HIS A 20 -0.48 -4.69 3.09
CA HIS A 20 -0.88 -3.31 2.74
C HIS A 20 -0.76 -3.06 1.23
N ILE A 21 0.28 -3.58 0.58
CA ILE A 21 0.44 -3.54 -0.88
C ILE A 21 -0.69 -4.30 -1.59
N GLU A 22 -1.10 -5.47 -1.08
CA GLU A 22 -2.20 -6.24 -1.66
C GLU A 22 -3.55 -5.51 -1.56
N GLU A 23 -3.83 -4.86 -0.42
CA GLU A 23 -5.04 -4.04 -0.23
C GLU A 23 -5.07 -2.86 -1.20
N LEU A 24 -3.99 -2.08 -1.30
CA LEU A 24 -3.90 -0.95 -2.22
C LEU A 24 -4.07 -1.37 -3.69
N ARG A 25 -3.60 -2.57 -4.07
CA ARG A 25 -3.83 -3.10 -5.42
C ARG A 25 -5.29 -3.47 -5.66
N ALA A 26 -5.96 -4.06 -4.68
CA ALA A 26 -7.37 -4.40 -4.77
C ALA A 26 -8.25 -3.14 -4.83
N GLU A 27 -7.92 -2.12 -4.05
CA GLU A 27 -8.58 -0.82 -4.09
C GLU A 27 -8.36 -0.13 -5.44
N LEU A 28 -7.12 -0.10 -5.96
CA LEU A 28 -6.83 0.48 -7.27
C LEU A 28 -7.58 -0.22 -8.41
N GLN A 29 -7.78 -1.54 -8.30
CA GLN A 29 -8.53 -2.31 -9.28
C GLN A 29 -10.02 -1.98 -9.28
N ASN A 30 -10.59 -1.66 -8.11
CA ASN A 30 -12.00 -1.36 -7.95
C ASN A 30 -12.32 0.15 -8.01
N CYS A 31 -11.30 1.00 -7.96
CA CYS A 31 -11.44 2.45 -8.01
C CYS A 31 -11.64 2.93 -9.47
N LEU A 32 -12.73 3.65 -9.72
CA LEU A 32 -13.08 4.20 -11.04
C LEU A 32 -12.67 5.67 -11.18
N ASP A 33 -12.49 6.37 -10.05
CA ASP A 33 -12.14 7.79 -9.99
C ASP A 33 -10.64 8.01 -10.23
N ALA A 34 -10.32 8.80 -11.24
CA ALA A 34 -8.92 9.00 -11.66
C ALA A 34 -8.07 9.70 -10.59
N GLU A 35 -8.67 10.61 -9.81
CA GLU A 35 -7.98 11.30 -8.72
C GLU A 35 -7.67 10.35 -7.55
N GLU A 36 -8.65 9.56 -7.14
CA GLU A 36 -8.50 8.52 -6.11
C GLU A 36 -7.48 7.45 -6.54
N ARG A 37 -7.53 7.00 -7.80
CA ARG A 37 -6.52 6.08 -8.35
C ARG A 37 -5.11 6.64 -8.24
N HIS A 38 -4.89 7.90 -8.60
CA HIS A 38 -3.58 8.52 -8.51
C HIS A 38 -3.09 8.61 -7.04
N GLN A 39 -4.00 8.86 -6.09
CA GLN A 39 -3.66 8.86 -4.67
C GLN A 39 -3.28 7.45 -4.18
N ILE A 40 -4.04 6.43 -4.55
CA ILE A 40 -3.78 5.02 -4.22
C ILE A 40 -2.45 4.56 -4.85
N GLU A 41 -2.16 4.95 -6.10
CA GLU A 41 -0.89 4.65 -6.78
C GLU A 41 0.31 5.26 -6.05
N THR A 42 0.18 6.50 -5.59
CA THR A 42 1.23 7.17 -4.81
C THR A 42 1.50 6.44 -3.49
N GLU A 43 0.46 5.97 -2.81
CA GLU A 43 0.59 5.20 -1.57
C GLU A 43 1.20 3.81 -1.82
N LEU A 44 0.78 3.14 -2.90
CA LEU A 44 1.31 1.84 -3.32
C LEU A 44 2.81 1.93 -3.65
N GLU A 45 3.24 3.00 -4.30
CA GLU A 45 4.65 3.24 -4.60
C GLU A 45 5.47 3.43 -3.31
N ALA A 46 4.96 4.22 -2.36
CA ALA A 46 5.63 4.43 -1.08
C ALA A 46 5.78 3.11 -0.28
N ALA A 47 4.72 2.30 -0.22
CA ALA A 47 4.75 1.00 0.46
C ALA A 47 5.74 0.02 -0.21
N ARG A 48 5.81 0.02 -1.55
CA ARG A 48 6.80 -0.78 -2.30
C ARG A 48 8.23 -0.33 -2.05
N GLN A 49 8.48 0.97 -2.00
CA GLN A 49 9.81 1.51 -1.68
C GLN A 49 10.24 1.10 -0.27
N GLU A 50 9.34 1.17 0.70
CA GLU A 50 9.62 0.70 2.07
C GLU A 50 9.90 -0.81 2.10
N LEU A 51 9.12 -1.63 1.39
CA LEU A 51 9.39 -3.07 1.27
C LEU A 51 10.77 -3.34 0.67
N ALA A 52 11.11 -2.63 -0.42
CA ALA A 52 12.41 -2.75 -1.07
C ALA A 52 13.56 -2.35 -0.14
N ARG A 53 13.38 -1.30 0.67
CA ARG A 53 14.34 -0.90 1.69
C ARG A 53 14.54 -1.98 2.73
N ARG A 54 13.46 -2.56 3.27
CA ARG A 54 13.55 -3.65 4.25
C ARG A 54 14.20 -4.91 3.69
N ASN A 55 13.91 -5.26 2.44
CA ASN A 55 14.53 -6.39 1.76
C ASN A 55 16.02 -6.13 1.42
N THR A 56 16.43 -4.88 1.25
CA THR A 56 17.83 -4.52 0.99
C THR A 56 18.65 -4.44 2.28
N ASP A 57 18.00 -4.15 3.41
CA ASP A 57 18.61 -4.17 4.75
C ASP A 57 18.80 -5.59 5.31
N ASP A 58 18.31 -6.62 4.61
CA ASP A 58 18.63 -8.03 4.87
C ASP A 58 19.88 -8.41 4.05
N PRO A 59 21.10 -8.38 4.64
CA PRO A 59 22.29 -8.79 3.91
C PRO A 59 22.15 -10.26 3.49
N PRO A 60 22.55 -10.62 2.25
CA PRO A 60 22.53 -12.02 1.84
C PRO A 60 23.36 -12.85 2.82
N PRO A 61 22.90 -14.05 3.24
CA PRO A 61 23.65 -14.88 4.17
C PRO A 61 25.02 -15.23 3.56
N GLU A 62 26.08 -15.02 4.37
CA GLU A 62 27.48 -15.35 4.05
C GLU A 62 27.69 -16.85 3.77
#